data_AF-D2RPB2-F1
#
_entry.id   AF-D2RPB2-F1
#
_cell.length_a   1.000
_cell.length_b   1.000
_cell.length_c   1.000
_cell.angle_alpha   90.00
_cell.angle_beta   90.00
_cell.angle_gamma   90.00
#
_symmetry.space_group_name_H-M   'P 1'
#
loop_
_entity.id
_entity.type
_entity.pdbx_description
1 polymer ?
#
loop_
_entity_poly.entity_id
_entity_poly.type
_entity_poly.pdbx_seq_one_letter_code
_entity_poly.pdbx_strand_id
1 'polypeptide(L)'
;MERDDPRPDSTDAVPAAPPADEVPTDLPIALGDLFQLLATDRTRQLLYFLTARGGTVFVEELEAAFDDEAMIGFHHVQFPRLIDFHIIDYDREAGAITLTPIGDDLRPVLELVREMDDPAIAAVPNRAER
;
A
#
# COMPACT_ATOMS: atom_id res chain seq x y z
N MET A 1 -44.00 51.17 -29.30
CA MET A 1 -43.02 50.26 -29.92
C MET A 1 -41.67 50.88 -29.59
N GLU A 2 -40.79 50.35 -28.76
CA GLU A 2 -40.49 49.00 -28.29
C GLU A 2 -40.03 49.06 -26.81
N ARG A 3 -40.13 47.94 -26.11
CA ARG A 3 -39.52 47.71 -24.79
C ARG A 3 -38.03 47.46 -25.00
N ASP A 4 -37.17 47.80 -24.05
CA ASP A 4 -36.09 46.87 -23.68
C ASP A 4 -35.61 47.12 -22.24
N ASP A 5 -35.41 46.00 -21.55
CA ASP A 5 -35.28 45.76 -20.12
C ASP A 5 -33.96 46.25 -19.48
N PRO A 6 -33.93 46.43 -18.15
CA PRO A 6 -32.68 46.56 -17.40
C PRO A 6 -31.95 45.20 -17.35
N ARG A 7 -30.72 45.14 -17.86
CA ARG A 7 -29.81 43.99 -17.64
C ARG A 7 -29.54 43.81 -16.14
N PRO A 8 -29.79 42.63 -15.55
CA PRO A 8 -29.14 42.27 -14.30
C PRO A 8 -27.67 41.96 -14.61
N ASP A 9 -26.76 42.60 -13.86
CA ASP A 9 -25.36 42.18 -13.76
C ASP A 9 -25.36 40.76 -13.18
N SER A 10 -25.25 39.77 -14.06
CA SER A 10 -24.96 38.40 -13.67
C SER A 10 -23.59 38.42 -13.02
N THR A 11 -23.59 38.45 -11.69
CA THR A 11 -22.44 38.05 -10.89
C THR A 11 -22.09 36.65 -11.36
N ASP A 12 -21.01 36.53 -12.13
CA ASP A 12 -20.37 35.27 -12.48
C ASP A 12 -19.85 34.68 -11.17
N ALA A 13 -20.78 34.05 -10.44
CA ALA A 13 -20.45 33.21 -9.31
C ALA A 13 -19.77 31.99 -9.91
N VAL A 14 -18.45 32.09 -10.05
CA VAL A 14 -17.58 30.94 -10.28
C VAL A 14 -18.05 29.85 -9.30
N PRO A 15 -18.51 28.69 -9.77
CA PRO A 15 -18.83 27.62 -8.85
C PRO A 15 -17.52 27.27 -8.17
N ALA A 16 -17.44 27.59 -6.87
CA ALA A 16 -16.39 27.07 -6.02
C ALA A 16 -16.47 25.55 -6.19
N ALA A 17 -15.48 24.98 -6.87
CA ALA A 17 -15.26 23.56 -6.83
C ALA A 17 -15.32 23.14 -5.35
N PRO A 18 -15.95 22.00 -5.01
CA PRO A 18 -15.82 21.49 -3.65
C PRO A 18 -14.32 21.47 -3.32
N PRO A 19 -13.92 21.75 -2.06
CA PRO A 19 -12.55 21.45 -1.69
C PRO A 19 -12.35 20.01 -2.11
N ALA A 20 -11.34 19.77 -2.96
CA ALA A 20 -10.87 18.42 -3.16
C ALA A 20 -10.77 17.85 -1.75
N ASP A 21 -11.45 16.73 -1.49
CA ASP A 21 -11.19 15.95 -0.29
C ASP A 21 -9.67 15.80 -0.28
N GLU A 22 -9.00 16.64 0.51
CA GLU A 22 -7.62 16.45 0.89
C GLU A 22 -7.73 15.21 1.76
N VAL A 23 -7.71 14.05 1.09
CA VAL A 23 -7.52 12.77 1.73
C VAL A 23 -6.32 13.02 2.62
N PRO A 24 -6.46 13.02 3.95
CA PRO A 24 -5.38 13.36 4.83
C PRO A 24 -4.28 12.36 4.52
N THR A 25 -3.28 12.80 3.76
CA THR A 25 -2.19 11.96 3.30
C THR A 25 -1.14 11.95 4.41
N ASP A 26 -1.61 11.76 5.65
CA ASP A 26 -0.75 11.57 6.80
C ASP A 26 -0.45 10.08 6.90
N LEU A 27 0.15 9.55 5.82
CA LEU A 27 0.93 8.34 5.95
C LEU A 27 2.04 8.69 6.96
N PRO A 28 2.12 7.98 8.09
CA PRO A 28 3.10 8.28 9.14
C PRO A 28 4.55 7.94 8.72
N ILE A 29 4.76 7.62 7.43
CA ILE A 29 6.04 7.37 6.80
C ILE A 29 6.35 8.49 5.80
N ALA A 30 7.54 9.07 5.89
CA ALA A 30 7.97 10.05 4.90
C ALA A 30 8.12 9.37 3.53
N LEU A 31 7.76 10.08 2.46
CA LEU A 31 7.77 9.53 1.10
C LEU A 31 9.14 8.95 0.69
N GLY A 32 10.24 9.58 1.13
CA GLY A 32 11.60 9.06 0.89
C GLY A 32 11.86 7.72 1.57
N ASP A 33 11.36 7.54 2.80
CA ASP A 33 11.50 6.30 3.54
C ASP A 33 10.64 5.19 2.92
N LEU A 34 9.44 5.53 2.44
CA LEU A 34 8.59 4.61 1.68
C LEU A 34 9.29 4.13 0.40
N PHE A 35 9.88 5.03 -0.38
CA PHE A 35 10.63 4.63 -1.57
C PHE A 35 11.85 3.79 -1.22
N GLN A 36 12.57 4.11 -0.13
CA GLN A 36 13.69 3.30 0.33
C GLN A 36 13.27 1.90 0.77
N LEU A 37 12.12 1.79 1.42
CA LEU A 37 11.51 0.54 1.82
C LEU A 37 11.13 -0.31 0.60
N LEU A 38 10.44 0.31 -0.38
CA LEU A 38 10.01 -0.33 -1.62
C LEU A 38 11.17 -0.59 -2.59
N ALA A 39 12.32 0.06 -2.45
CA ALA A 39 13.49 -0.19 -3.30
C ALA A 39 14.04 -1.63 -3.13
N THR A 40 13.70 -2.31 -2.04
CA THR A 40 14.16 -3.68 -1.78
C THR A 40 13.19 -4.71 -2.35
N ASP A 41 13.66 -5.58 -3.25
CA ASP A 41 12.84 -6.61 -3.89
C ASP A 41 12.13 -7.51 -2.89
N ARG A 42 12.82 -7.92 -1.82
CA ARG A 42 12.27 -8.75 -0.75
C ARG A 42 11.11 -8.06 -0.01
N THR A 43 11.20 -6.74 0.19
CA THR A 43 10.11 -5.99 0.83
C THR A 43 8.90 -5.93 -0.09
N ARG A 44 9.10 -5.69 -1.40
CA ARG A 44 8.00 -5.69 -2.37
C ARG A 44 7.34 -7.06 -2.46
N GLN A 45 8.12 -8.14 -2.55
CA GLN A 45 7.61 -9.52 -2.55
C GLN A 45 6.71 -9.82 -1.35
N LEU A 46 7.18 -9.46 -0.15
CA LEU A 46 6.42 -9.66 1.07
C LEU A 46 5.10 -8.86 1.07
N LEU A 47 5.15 -7.58 0.70
CA LEU A 47 3.96 -6.72 0.67
C LEU A 47 2.97 -7.14 -0.42
N TYR A 48 3.44 -7.59 -1.58
CA TYR A 48 2.58 -8.18 -2.61
C TYR A 48 1.93 -9.47 -2.11
N PHE A 49 2.67 -10.31 -1.38
CA PHE A 49 2.12 -11.53 -0.81
C PHE A 49 1.02 -11.24 0.22
N LEU A 50 1.27 -10.31 1.14
CA LEU A 50 0.29 -9.91 2.16
C LEU A 50 -0.96 -9.29 1.54
N THR A 51 -0.80 -8.35 0.60
CA THR A 51 -1.94 -7.70 -0.07
C THR A 51 -2.77 -8.69 -0.90
N ALA A 52 -2.12 -9.60 -1.62
CA ALA A 52 -2.82 -10.65 -2.38
C ALA A 52 -3.62 -11.62 -1.50
N ARG A 53 -3.24 -11.79 -0.23
CA ARG A 53 -3.91 -12.65 0.75
C ARG A 53 -4.96 -11.92 1.60
N GLY A 54 -5.26 -10.66 1.29
CA GLY A 54 -6.24 -9.86 2.04
C GLY A 54 -5.68 -9.29 3.35
N GLY A 55 -4.36 -9.23 3.48
CA GLY A 55 -3.65 -8.50 4.52
C GLY A 55 -3.21 -9.31 5.73
N THR A 56 -3.79 -10.47 6.02
CA THR A 56 -3.34 -11.33 7.13
C THR A 56 -2.86 -12.68 6.61
N VAL A 57 -1.70 -13.12 7.08
CA VAL A 57 -1.05 -14.36 6.65
C VAL A 57 -0.30 -15.01 7.80
N PHE A 58 -0.33 -16.35 7.88
CA PHE A 58 0.47 -17.10 8.85
C PHE A 58 1.92 -17.28 8.40
N VAL A 59 2.86 -17.30 9.34
CA VAL A 59 4.29 -17.51 9.07
C VAL A 59 4.52 -18.82 8.32
N GLU A 60 3.79 -19.89 8.66
CA GLU A 60 3.86 -21.17 7.94
C GLU A 60 3.52 -21.05 6.44
N GLU A 61 2.65 -20.10 6.08
CA GLU A 61 2.32 -19.84 4.67
C GLU A 61 3.43 -19.08 3.95
N LEU A 62 4.18 -18.23 4.66
CA LEU A 62 5.39 -17.61 4.12
C LEU A 62 6.49 -18.66 3.94
N GLU A 63 6.71 -19.51 4.94
CA GLU A 63 7.69 -20.60 4.88
C GLU A 63 7.40 -21.60 3.74
N ALA A 64 6.12 -21.82 3.43
CA ALA A 64 5.73 -22.64 2.29
C ALA A 64 5.94 -21.95 0.93
N ALA A 65 5.98 -20.62 0.90
CA ALA A 65 6.02 -19.82 -0.31
C ALA A 65 7.42 -19.30 -0.66
N PHE A 66 8.31 -19.20 0.34
CA PHE A 66 9.64 -18.62 0.22
C PHE A 66 10.69 -19.60 0.76
N ASP A 67 11.93 -19.48 0.27
CA ASP A 67 13.05 -20.27 0.76
C ASP A 67 13.52 -19.83 2.16
N ASP A 68 14.29 -20.70 2.83
CA ASP A 68 14.82 -20.44 4.17
C ASP A 68 15.65 -19.15 4.23
N GLU A 69 16.38 -18.83 3.16
CA GLU A 69 17.19 -17.61 3.08
C GLU A 69 16.32 -16.35 3.07
N ALA A 70 15.23 -16.35 2.30
CA ALA A 70 14.24 -15.28 2.30
C ALA A 70 13.57 -15.15 3.66
N MET A 71 13.21 -16.26 4.32
CA MET A 71 12.61 -16.25 5.65
C MET A 71 13.53 -15.63 6.71
N ILE A 72 14.82 -16.00 6.70
CA ILE A 72 15.84 -15.38 7.56
C ILE A 72 15.90 -13.88 7.29
N GLY A 73 15.93 -13.48 6.02
CA GLY A 73 15.86 -12.07 5.61
C GLY A 73 14.65 -11.39 6.26
N PHE A 74 13.45 -11.92 6.01
CA PHE A 74 12.21 -11.35 6.50
C PHE A 74 12.20 -11.14 8.02
N HIS A 75 12.59 -12.16 8.78
CA HIS A 75 12.60 -12.06 10.24
C HIS A 75 13.60 -11.04 10.79
N HIS A 76 14.77 -10.92 10.16
CA HIS A 76 15.86 -10.11 10.70
C HIS A 76 15.94 -8.70 10.10
N VAL A 77 15.37 -8.46 8.92
CA VAL A 77 15.51 -7.20 8.20
C VAL A 77 14.15 -6.58 7.87
N GLN A 78 13.26 -7.30 7.19
CA GLN A 78 12.03 -6.70 6.65
C GLN A 78 10.96 -6.54 7.72
N PHE A 79 10.67 -7.55 8.54
CA PHE A 79 9.65 -7.42 9.57
C PHE A 79 9.98 -6.33 10.58
N PRO A 80 11.20 -6.26 11.16
CA PRO A 80 11.54 -5.17 12.08
C PRO A 80 11.31 -3.80 11.45
N ARG A 81 11.76 -3.59 10.20
CA ARG A 81 11.56 -2.34 9.48
C ARG A 81 10.09 -2.02 9.21
N LEU A 82 9.31 -3.00 8.76
CA LEU A 82 7.89 -2.80 8.46
C LEU A 82 7.07 -2.54 9.74
N ILE A 83 7.49 -3.11 10.87
CA ILE A 83 6.92 -2.83 12.20
C ILE A 83 7.30 -1.42 12.66
N ASP A 84 8.56 -1.00 12.47
CA ASP A 84 9.04 0.34 12.83
C ASP A 84 8.25 1.44 12.07
N PHE A 85 7.86 1.16 10.83
CA PHE A 85 7.00 2.04 10.03
C PHE A 85 5.50 1.81 10.24
N HIS A 86 5.11 0.93 11.16
CA HIS A 86 3.73 0.56 11.45
C HIS A 86 2.94 0.07 10.24
N ILE A 87 3.59 -0.55 9.26
CA ILE A 87 2.98 -1.10 8.04
C ILE A 87 2.42 -2.51 8.29
N ILE A 88 3.12 -3.29 9.11
CA ILE A 88 2.68 -4.61 9.54
C ILE A 88 2.66 -4.70 11.07
N ASP A 89 1.83 -5.60 11.57
CA ASP A 89 1.95 -6.18 12.89
C ASP A 89 2.38 -7.64 12.76
N TYR A 90 3.23 -8.09 13.68
CA TYR A 90 3.70 -9.48 13.73
C TYR A 90 3.43 -10.07 15.11
N ASP A 91 2.41 -10.92 15.17
CA ASP A 91 2.08 -11.71 16.35
C ASP A 91 2.92 -12.98 16.37
N ARG A 92 3.92 -13.00 17.27
CA ARG A 92 4.82 -14.14 17.46
C ARG A 92 4.13 -15.33 18.15
N GLU A 93 3.09 -15.08 18.95
CA GLU A 93 2.36 -16.14 19.65
C GLU A 93 1.39 -16.85 18.72
N ALA A 94 0.67 -16.08 17.89
CA ALA A 94 -0.21 -16.61 16.87
C ALA A 94 0.52 -17.05 15.59
N GLY A 95 1.78 -16.63 15.41
CA GLY A 95 2.54 -16.87 14.19
C GLY A 95 1.91 -16.20 12.97
N ALA A 96 1.39 -14.98 13.13
CA ALA A 96 0.62 -14.30 12.10
C ALA A 96 1.18 -12.90 11.81
N ILE A 97 1.21 -12.54 10.54
CA ILE A 97 1.62 -11.22 10.05
C ILE A 97 0.39 -10.56 9.44
N THR A 98 0.11 -9.34 9.88
CA THR A 98 -1.10 -8.60 9.49
C THR A 98 -0.72 -7.21 8.98
N LEU A 99 -1.25 -6.80 7.83
CA LEU A 99 -1.20 -5.41 7.39
C LEU A 99 -2.00 -4.55 8.36
N THR A 100 -1.38 -3.48 8.82
CA THR A 100 -2.08 -2.44 9.57
C THR A 100 -2.94 -1.61 8.61
N PRO A 101 -3.79 -0.69 9.11
CA PRO A 101 -4.50 0.27 8.26
C PRO A 101 -3.55 1.06 7.34
N ILE A 102 -2.37 1.45 7.83
CA ILE A 102 -1.35 2.16 7.04
C ILE A 102 -0.83 1.27 5.91
N GLY A 103 -0.58 0.00 6.20
CA GLY A 103 -0.19 -0.98 5.17
C GLY A 103 -1.28 -1.22 4.13
N ASP A 104 -2.56 -1.12 4.54
CA ASP A 104 -3.69 -1.26 3.63
C ASP A 104 -3.84 -0.05 2.70
N ASP A 105 -3.62 1.16 3.22
CA ASP A 105 -3.62 2.41 2.44
C ASP A 105 -2.53 2.43 1.36
N LEU A 106 -1.46 1.63 1.52
CA LEU A 106 -0.40 1.48 0.52
C LEU A 106 -0.81 0.59 -0.67
N ARG A 107 -1.94 -0.12 -0.59
CA ARG A 107 -2.35 -1.07 -1.64
C ARG A 107 -2.40 -0.46 -3.05
N PRO A 108 -2.97 0.74 -3.29
CA PRO A 108 -2.99 1.34 -4.62
C PRO A 108 -1.58 1.64 -5.16
N VAL A 109 -0.66 2.06 -4.29
CA VAL A 109 0.75 2.31 -4.65
C VAL A 109 1.43 0.98 -4.98
N LEU A 110 1.21 -0.06 -4.18
CA LEU A 110 1.78 -1.39 -4.41
C LEU A 110 1.29 -2.01 -5.72
N GLU A 111 0.02 -1.80 -6.08
CA GLU A 111 -0.52 -2.24 -7.38
C GLU A 111 0.21 -1.55 -8.55
N LEU A 112 0.38 -0.23 -8.48
CA LEU A 112 1.13 0.52 -9.50
C LEU A 112 2.60 0.08 -9.59
N VAL A 113 3.26 -0.08 -8.45
CA VAL A 113 4.67 -0.54 -8.42
C VAL A 113 4.77 -1.96 -8.99
N ARG A 114 3.82 -2.84 -8.69
CA ARG A 114 3.77 -4.21 -9.20
C ARG A 114 3.66 -4.28 -10.71
N GLU A 115 2.89 -3.40 -11.33
CA GLU A 115 2.76 -3.31 -12.80
C GLU A 115 4.07 -2.88 -13.47
N MET A 116 4.91 -2.12 -12.76
CA MET A 116 6.20 -1.61 -13.25
C MET A 116 7.39 -2.51 -12.91
N ASP A 117 7.22 -3.44 -11.98
CA ASP A 117 8.29 -4.28 -11.43
C ASP A 117 8.70 -5.40 -12.39
N ASP A 118 9.82 -6.07 -12.08
CA ASP A 118 10.18 -7.29 -12.76
C ASP A 118 9.10 -8.37 -12.50
N PRO A 119 8.55 -9.02 -13.55
CA PRO A 119 7.51 -10.04 -13.38
C PRO A 119 7.93 -11.20 -12.47
N ALA A 120 9.22 -11.52 -12.36
CA ALA A 120 9.72 -12.54 -11.44
C ALA A 120 9.60 -12.12 -9.97
N ILE A 121 9.61 -10.81 -9.69
CA ILE A 121 9.45 -10.23 -8.35
C ILE A 121 7.97 -9.96 -8.05
N ALA A 122 7.22 -9.48 -9.04
CA ALA A 122 5.78 -9.23 -8.97
C ALA A 122 4.94 -10.53 -8.94
N ALA A 123 5.53 -11.66 -9.32
CA ALA A 123 4.90 -12.96 -9.20
C ALA A 123 4.74 -13.30 -7.71
N VAL A 124 3.52 -13.16 -7.22
CA VAL A 124 3.16 -13.67 -5.90
C VAL A 124 3.13 -15.20 -6.01
N PRO A 125 3.94 -15.94 -5.23
CA PRO A 125 3.90 -17.38 -5.24
C PRO A 125 2.48 -17.86 -4.93
N ASN A 126 1.85 -18.51 -5.92
CA ASN A 126 0.56 -19.15 -5.72
C ASN A 126 0.74 -20.26 -4.69
N ARG A 127 -0.26 -20.42 -3.80
CA ARG A 127 -0.34 -21.56 -2.89
C ARG A 127 -0.07 -22.82 -3.71
N ALA A 128 0.93 -23.61 -3.29
CA ALA A 128 1.09 -24.95 -3.84
C ALA A 128 -0.23 -25.70 -3.60
N GLU A 129 -1.04 -25.84 -4.64
CA GLU A 129 -2.17 -26.77 -4.65
C GLU A 129 -1.57 -28.15 -4.40
N ARG A 130 -1.79 -28.67 -3.19
CA ARG A 130 -1.46 -30.05 -2.81
C ARG A 130 -2.56 -30.99 -3.28
#